data_AF-X1DG65-F1
#
_entry.id   AF-X1DG65-F1
#
_cell.length_a   1.000
_cell.length_b   1.000
_cell.length_c   1.000
_cell.angle_alpha   90.00
_cell.angle_beta   90.00
_cell.angle_gamma   90.00
#
_symmetry.space_group_name_H-M   'P 1'
#
loop_
_entity.id
_entity.type
_entity.pdbx_description
1 polymer ?
#
loop_
_entity_poly.entity_id
_entity_poly.type
_entity_poly.pdbx_seq_one_letter_code
_entity_poly.pdbx_strand_id
1 'polypeptide(L)' 'MAAFNKKEQTFIIDLEKLNTLNAEGCASCGRKFTLGETVVKACGIWEGPPKFIHESEAIWDTATSGFIERRCYESRKRG' A
#
# COMPACT_ATOMS: atom_id res chain seq x y z
N MET A 1 4.26 -21.64 -2.26
CA MET A 1 3.69 -20.36 -1.80
C MET A 1 4.77 -19.30 -1.97
N ALA A 2 4.59 -18.33 -2.86
CA ALA A 2 5.60 -17.29 -3.07
C ALA A 2 5.66 -16.42 -1.81
N ALA A 3 6.79 -16.46 -1.10
CA ALA A 3 7.07 -15.50 -0.04
C ALA A 3 7.37 -14.17 -0.73
N PHE A 4 6.41 -13.26 -0.77
CA PHE A 4 6.63 -11.93 -1.33
C PHE A 4 7.63 -11.21 -0.45
N ASN A 5 8.71 -10.72 -1.06
CA ASN A 5 9.74 -10.02 -0.30
C ASN A 5 9.34 -8.55 -0.11
N LYS A 6 9.58 -7.96 1.07
CA LYS A 6 9.17 -6.58 1.39
C LYS A 6 9.59 -5.58 0.30
N LYS A 7 10.78 -5.76 -0.26
CA LYS A 7 11.34 -4.91 -1.32
C LYS A 7 10.58 -5.02 -2.64
N GLU A 8 10.03 -6.18 -2.99
CA GLU A 8 9.31 -6.41 -4.25
C GLU A 8 7.92 -5.75 -4.26
N GLN A 9 7.39 -5.44 -3.07
CA GLN A 9 6.11 -4.77 -2.90
C GLN A 9 6.26 -3.27 -2.63
N THR A 10 7.50 -2.75 -2.66
CA THR A 10 7.83 -1.34 -2.46
C THR A 10 8.24 -0.72 -3.79
N PHE A 11 7.67 0.43 -4.13
CA PHE A 11 7.86 1.10 -5.41
C PHE A 11 8.11 2.58 -5.19
N ILE A 12 8.93 3.17 -6.06
CA ILE A 12 9.03 4.62 -6.18
C ILE A 12 8.05 5.08 -7.26
N ILE A 13 7.33 6.17 -7.00
CA ILE A 13 6.44 6.78 -7.98
C ILE A 13 7.28 7.44 -9.08
N ASP A 14 7.26 6.84 -10.26
CA ASP A 14 7.77 7.42 -11.50
C ASP A 14 6.64 8.12 -12.28
N LEU A 15 6.97 8.65 -13.46
CA LEU A 15 6.00 9.35 -14.31
C LEU A 15 4.84 8.45 -14.77
N GLU A 16 5.13 7.18 -15.07
CA GLU A 16 4.11 6.23 -15.54
C GLU A 16 3.11 5.91 -14.43
N LYS A 17 3.62 5.49 -13.27
CA LYS A 17 2.83 5.22 -12.07
C LYS A 17 2.07 6.46 -11.60
N LEU A 18 2.68 7.64 -11.67
CA LEU A 18 1.98 8.88 -11.34
C LEU A 18 0.77 9.05 -12.25
N ASN A 19 0.93 8.97 -13.57
CA ASN A 19 -0.19 9.13 -14.49
C ASN A 19 -1.28 8.05 -14.30
N THR A 20 -0.91 6.81 -13.99
CA THR A 20 -1.88 5.72 -13.73
C THR A 20 -2.61 5.89 -12.39
N LEU A 21 -1.89 6.24 -11.33
CA LEU A 21 -2.41 6.18 -9.96
C LEU A 21 -2.95 7.53 -9.46
N ASN A 22 -2.60 8.65 -10.10
CA ASN A 22 -2.98 9.97 -9.63
C ASN A 22 -4.49 10.23 -9.74
N ALA A 23 -5.23 9.52 -10.59
CA ALA A 23 -6.69 9.59 -10.61
C ALA A 23 -7.29 9.11 -9.28
N GLU A 24 -6.87 7.95 -8.78
CA GLU A 24 -7.33 7.37 -7.50
C GLU A 24 -6.68 8.05 -6.29
N GLY A 25 -5.37 8.30 -6.34
CA GLY A 25 -4.58 8.71 -5.18
C GLY A 25 -4.39 7.58 -4.17
N CYS A 26 -3.84 7.93 -3.01
CA CYS A 26 -3.62 6.98 -1.93
C CYS A 26 -4.94 6.62 -1.24
N ALA A 27 -5.31 5.33 -1.29
CA ALA A 27 -6.56 4.83 -0.71
C ALA A 27 -6.64 4.96 0.82
N SER A 28 -5.51 5.12 1.52
CA SER A 28 -5.49 5.23 2.99
C SER A 28 -5.53 6.68 3.48
N CYS A 29 -4.65 7.56 2.96
CA CYS A 29 -4.58 8.96 3.41
C CYS A 29 -5.43 9.93 2.58
N GLY A 30 -5.95 9.50 1.42
CA GLY A 30 -6.74 10.33 0.50
C GLY A 30 -5.95 11.37 -0.28
N ARG A 31 -4.62 11.45 -0.09
CA ARG A 31 -3.74 12.38 -0.81
C ARG A 31 -3.32 11.81 -2.16
N LYS A 32 -3.02 12.69 -3.10
CA LYS A 32 -2.41 12.30 -4.38
C LYS A 32 -0.97 11.81 -4.16
N PHE A 33 -0.48 11.04 -5.13
CA PHE A 33 0.91 10.65 -5.17
C PHE A 33 1.76 11.77 -5.78
N THR A 34 3.01 11.86 -5.36
CA THR A 34 4.01 12.76 -5.93
C THR A 34 5.17 11.96 -6.52
N LEU A 35 5.77 12.46 -7.59
CA LEU A 35 7.01 11.90 -8.16
C LEU A 35 8.09 11.73 -7.10
N GLY A 36 8.73 10.56 -7.09
CA GLY A 36 9.79 10.21 -6.15
C GLY A 36 9.30 9.72 -4.79
N GLU A 37 8.00 9.75 -4.49
CA GLU A 37 7.47 9.17 -3.25
C GLU A 37 7.55 7.65 -3.26
N THR A 38 7.74 7.07 -2.06
CA THR A 38 7.72 5.63 -1.87
C THR A 38 6.31 5.16 -1.52
N VAL A 39 5.82 4.19 -2.28
CA VAL A 39 4.51 3.56 -2.12
C VAL A 39 4.66 2.06 -2.03
N VAL A 40 3.70 1.42 -1.37
CA VAL A 40 3.65 -0.03 -1.25
C VAL A 40 2.31 -0.55 -1.70
N LYS A 41 2.29 -1.78 -2.20
CA LYS A 41 1.06 -2.48 -2.56
C LYS A 41 0.50 -3.16 -1.31
N ALA A 42 -0.58 -2.63 -0.77
CA ALA A 42 -1.16 -3.09 0.49
C ALA A 42 -2.59 -3.61 0.32
N CYS A 43 -3.02 -4.48 1.23
CA CYS A 43 -4.42 -4.83 1.45
C CYS A 43 -5.03 -3.89 2.50
N GLY A 44 -6.29 -3.48 2.35
CA GLY A 44 -6.93 -2.57 3.30
C GLY A 44 -8.41 -2.85 3.47
N ILE A 45 -9.12 -1.88 4.04
CA ILE A 45 -10.58 -1.93 4.25
C ILE A 45 -11.39 -1.79 2.96
N TRP A 46 -10.75 -1.40 1.86
CA TRP A 46 -11.41 -1.32 0.55
C TRP A 46 -11.71 -2.71 -0.01
N GLU A 47 -12.78 -2.78 -0.78
CA GLU A 47 -13.16 -4.00 -1.50
C GLU A 47 -12.27 -4.18 -2.74
N GLY A 48 -11.87 -5.43 -3.01
CA GLY A 48 -11.12 -5.81 -4.21
C GLY A 48 -9.61 -5.97 -4.00
N PRO A 49 -8.80 -5.81 -5.07
CA PRO A 49 -7.39 -6.15 -5.05
C PRO A 49 -6.54 -5.19 -4.20
N PRO A 50 -5.29 -5.59 -3.86
CA PRO A 50 -4.36 -4.72 -3.14
C PRO A 50 -4.09 -3.42 -3.92
N LYS A 51 -4.16 -2.28 -3.23
CA LYS A 51 -3.96 -0.94 -3.79
C LYS A 51 -2.62 -0.36 -3.38
N PHE A 52 -2.15 0.62 -4.14
CA PHE A 52 -0.98 1.41 -3.75
C PHE A 52 -1.36 2.41 -2.67
N ILE A 53 -0.58 2.44 -1.60
CA ILE A 53 -0.66 3.43 -0.54
C ILE A 53 0.75 3.92 -0.20
N HIS A 54 0.85 5.10 0.40
CA HIS A 54 2.12 5.58 0.95
C HIS A 54 2.69 4.55 1.92
N GLU A 55 4.02 4.32 1.88
CA GLU A 55 4.67 3.38 2.79
C GLU A 55 4.37 3.72 4.25
N SER A 56 4.27 5.01 4.56
CA SER A 56 3.90 5.52 5.88
C SER A 56 2.49 5.15 6.32
N GLU A 57 1.60 4.64 5.45
CA GLU A 57 0.25 4.20 5.80
C GLU A 57 0.12 2.68 5.84
N ALA A 58 1.22 1.95 5.63
CA ALA A 58 1.23 0.49 5.59
C ALA A 58 2.04 -0.10 6.74
N ILE A 59 1.67 -1.31 7.13
CA ILE A 59 2.40 -2.16 8.08
C ILE A 59 2.75 -3.45 7.37
N TRP A 60 3.99 -3.89 7.49
CA TRP A 60 4.40 -5.21 7.02
C TRP A 60 3.85 -6.29 7.96
N ASP A 61 2.98 -7.14 7.44
CA ASP A 61 2.49 -8.31 8.15
C ASP A 61 3.32 -9.54 7.79
N THR A 62 4.10 -10.03 8.75
CA THR A 62 4.96 -11.20 8.56
C THR A 62 4.17 -12.49 8.40
N ALA A 63 2.93 -12.56 8.90
CA ALA A 63 2.09 -13.76 8.78
C ALA A 63 1.63 -13.99 7.34
N THR A 64 1.25 -12.91 6.65
CA THR A 64 0.83 -12.96 5.24
C THR A 64 1.95 -12.62 4.25
N SER A 65 3.13 -12.20 4.76
CA SER A 65 4.24 -11.67 3.95
C SER A 65 3.77 -10.59 2.98
N GLY A 66 2.99 -9.64 3.51
CA GLY A 66 2.39 -8.57 2.70
C GLY A 66 2.19 -7.29 3.49
N PHE A 67 2.01 -6.18 2.78
CA PHE A 67 1.61 -4.92 3.40
C PHE A 67 0.11 -4.91 3.70
N ILE A 68 -0.24 -4.50 4.90
CA ILE A 68 -1.61 -4.22 5.33
C ILE A 68 -1.70 -2.74 5.68
N GLU A 69 -2.78 -2.10 5.25
CA GLU A 69 -3.08 -0.72 5.62
C GLU A 69 -3.16 -0.59 7.15
N ARG A 70 -2.51 0.44 7.70
CA ARG A 70 -2.30 0.60 9.14
C ARG A 70 -3.62 0.54 9.91
N ARG A 71 -4.65 1.26 9.47
CA ARG A 71 -5.95 1.33 10.17
C ARG A 71 -6.64 -0.03 10.16
N CYS A 72 -6.61 -0.74 9.04
CA CYS A 72 -7.10 -2.11 8.91
C CYS A 72 -6.36 -3.07 9.86
N TYR A 73 -5.02 -2.99 9.91
CA TYR A 73 -4.20 -3.79 10.80
C TYR A 73 -4.52 -3.53 12.28
N GLU A 74 -4.65 -2.27 12.68
CA GLU A 74 -5.03 -1.87 14.04
C GLU A 74 -6.43 -2.35 14.40
N SER A 75 -7.37 -2.30 13.46
CA SER A 75 -8.74 -2.79 13.65
C SER A 75 -8.77 -4.31 13.87
N ARG A 76 -7.95 -5.07 13.12
CA ARG A 76 -7.79 -6.52 13.30
C ARG A 76 -7.17 -6.92 14.64
N LYS A 77 -6.29 -6.08 15.21
CA LYS A 77 -5.67 -6.35 16.51
C LYS A 77 -6.56 -6.08 17.72
N ARG A 78 -7.66 -5.33 17.53
CA ARG A 78 -8.60 -4.99 18.61
C ARG A 78 -9.76 -5.97 18.74
N GLY A 79 -9.95 -6.87 17.77
CA GLY A 79 -10.88 -8.00 17.86
C GLY A 79 -10.16 -9.26 18.31
#